data_AF-A0A8T5KV91-F1
#
_entry.id   AF-A0A8T5KV91-F1
#
_cell.length_a   1.000
_cell.length_b   1.000
_cell.length_c   1.000
_cell.angle_alpha   90.00
_cell.angle_beta   90.00
_cell.angle_gamma   90.00
#
_symmetry.space_group_name_H-M   'P 1'
#
loop_
_entity.id
_entity.type
_entity.pdbx_description
1 polymer ?
#
loop_
_entity_poly.entity_id
_entity_poly.type
_entity_poly.pdbx_seq_one_letter_code
_entity_poly.pdbx_strand_id
1 'polypeptide(L)'
;MKNKRGEKINFKYNMSEYWSILKKYKSLFFPLLVISLVVEALFTADKFLFKKIIDDGTEFLAGNIIQNVFIQTLIILALIFASIVILRTIGKWIIIQFMNVLTSRQIKDIKTKYFNHILRLSHNFHTTHKTGSLISRLGRGSGAVETMTDILVFNIAPLVFQLFVVGISLAYFSISSALTILIVAILFISYSFYIQQK
;
A
#
# COMPACT_ATOMS: atom_id res chain seq x y z
N MET A 1 -1.81 -33.11 -23.86
CA MET A 1 -2.11 -32.21 -22.72
C MET A 1 -3.53 -31.71 -22.87
N LYS A 2 -4.49 -32.27 -22.12
CA LYS A 2 -5.91 -31.92 -22.23
C LYS A 2 -6.18 -30.58 -21.52
N ASN A 3 -6.70 -29.66 -22.29
CA ASN A 3 -7.12 -28.30 -21.97
C ASN A 3 -8.04 -28.28 -20.72
N LYS A 4 -7.54 -27.89 -19.54
CA LYS A 4 -8.41 -27.54 -18.39
C LYS A 4 -8.84 -26.08 -18.52
N ARG A 5 -9.82 -25.86 -19.40
CA ARG A 5 -10.58 -24.61 -19.50
C ARG A 5 -11.45 -24.45 -18.22
N GLY A 6 -11.29 -23.32 -17.53
CA GLY A 6 -12.40 -22.63 -16.86
C GLY A 6 -12.82 -23.06 -15.45
N GLU A 7 -11.91 -23.42 -14.54
CA GLU A 7 -12.27 -23.28 -13.12
C GLU A 7 -12.44 -21.77 -12.84
N LYS A 8 -13.70 -21.33 -12.65
CA LYS A 8 -14.00 -19.95 -12.28
C LYS A 8 -13.28 -19.65 -10.97
N ILE A 9 -12.23 -18.82 -11.03
CA ILE A 9 -11.49 -18.39 -9.84
C ILE A 9 -12.49 -17.70 -8.92
N ASN A 10 -12.81 -18.34 -7.80
CA ASN A 10 -13.72 -17.77 -6.82
C ASN A 10 -12.98 -16.73 -6.00
N PHE A 11 -12.95 -15.49 -6.49
CA PHE A 11 -12.23 -14.38 -5.86
C PHE A 11 -12.69 -14.15 -4.41
N LYS A 12 -14.00 -14.26 -4.15
CA LYS A 12 -14.57 -14.08 -2.81
C LYS A 12 -14.02 -15.12 -1.82
N TYR A 13 -13.95 -16.39 -2.23
CA TYR A 13 -13.39 -17.46 -1.39
C TYR A 13 -11.89 -17.23 -1.14
N ASN A 14 -11.12 -16.96 -2.19
CA ASN A 14 -9.66 -16.75 -2.07
C ASN A 14 -9.32 -15.55 -1.17
N MET A 15 -10.08 -14.45 -1.30
CA MET A 15 -9.91 -13.28 -0.46
C MET A 15 -10.29 -13.56 1.00
N SER A 16 -11.35 -14.35 1.23
CA SER A 16 -11.73 -14.78 2.57
C SER A 16 -10.64 -15.66 3.22
N GLU A 17 -10.04 -16.58 2.47
CA GLU A 17 -8.94 -17.42 2.96
C GLU A 17 -7.70 -16.57 3.28
N TYR A 18 -7.35 -15.64 2.40
CA TYR A 18 -6.28 -14.65 2.65
C TYR A 18 -6.55 -13.87 3.94
N TRP A 19 -7.76 -13.37 4.13
CA TRP A 19 -8.15 -12.62 5.32
C TRP A 19 -8.11 -13.46 6.60
N SER A 20 -8.43 -14.76 6.51
CA SER A 20 -8.30 -15.72 7.60
C SER A 20 -6.83 -15.86 8.05
N ILE A 21 -5.90 -15.95 7.09
CA ILE A 21 -4.45 -15.99 7.36
C ILE A 21 -4.00 -14.69 8.01
N LEU A 22 -4.43 -13.55 7.47
CA LEU A 22 -4.01 -12.23 7.94
C LEU A 22 -4.51 -11.91 9.36
N LYS A 23 -5.75 -12.30 9.70
CA LYS A 23 -6.33 -12.14 11.05
C LYS A 23 -5.50 -12.79 12.16
N LYS A 24 -4.80 -13.89 11.88
CA LYS A 24 -3.92 -14.55 12.84
C LYS A 24 -2.81 -13.61 13.34
N TYR A 25 -2.39 -12.66 12.52
CA TYR A 25 -1.31 -11.71 12.81
C TYR A 25 -1.81 -10.27 13.04
N LYS A 26 -3.07 -10.10 13.47
CA LYS A 26 -3.69 -8.78 13.68
C LYS A 26 -2.85 -7.83 14.55
N SER A 27 -2.13 -8.35 15.54
CA SER A 27 -1.30 -7.55 16.45
C SER A 27 -0.04 -6.98 15.79
N LEU A 28 0.49 -7.61 14.74
CA LEU A 28 1.60 -7.06 13.95
C LEU A 28 1.10 -6.23 12.77
N PHE A 29 -0.01 -6.66 12.17
CA PHE A 29 -0.58 -6.00 11.00
C PHE A 29 -1.20 -4.63 11.33
N PHE A 30 -1.91 -4.51 12.46
CA PHE A 30 -2.54 -3.24 12.85
C PHE A 30 -1.54 -2.09 13.07
N PRO A 31 -0.47 -2.23 13.89
CA PRO A 31 0.51 -1.15 14.05
C PRO A 31 1.23 -0.83 12.74
N LEU A 32 1.51 -1.84 11.90
CA LEU A 32 2.10 -1.62 10.59
C LEU A 32 1.19 -0.77 9.69
N LEU A 33 -0.13 -1.03 9.70
CA LEU A 33 -1.11 -0.22 8.97
C LEU A 33 -1.18 1.20 9.55
N VAL A 34 -1.20 1.37 10.87
CA VAL A 34 -1.20 2.71 11.49
C VAL A 34 0.05 3.50 11.09
N ILE A 35 1.24 2.90 11.15
CA ILE A 35 2.48 3.56 10.76
C ILE A 35 2.46 3.93 9.27
N SER A 36 1.93 3.06 8.40
CA SER A 36 1.82 3.36 6.97
C SER A 36 0.91 4.57 6.70
N LEU A 37 -0.21 4.68 7.41
CA LEU A 37 -1.09 5.85 7.31
C LEU A 37 -0.42 7.14 7.80
N VAL A 38 0.33 7.08 8.91
CA VAL A 38 1.07 8.24 9.43
C VAL A 38 2.14 8.71 8.45
N VAL A 39 2.90 7.77 7.87
CA VAL A 39 3.91 8.06 6.84
C VAL A 39 3.29 8.71 5.61
N GLU A 40 2.10 8.25 5.19
CA GLU A 40 1.38 8.81 4.05
C GLU A 40 0.77 10.19 4.35
N ALA A 41 0.34 10.42 5.61
CA ALA A 41 -0.11 11.73 6.06
C ALA A 41 1.02 12.77 6.00
N LEU A 42 2.21 12.40 6.46
CA LEU A 42 3.41 13.22 6.35
C LEU A 42 3.78 13.51 4.90
N PHE A 43 3.62 12.54 4.00
CA PHE A 43 3.83 12.75 2.57
C PHE A 43 2.84 13.76 1.97
N THR A 44 1.58 13.73 2.41
CA THR A 44 0.57 14.71 1.96
C THR A 44 0.83 16.10 2.55
N ALA A 45 1.41 16.20 3.75
CA ALA A 45 1.76 17.47 4.37
C ALA A 45 2.76 18.30 3.54
N ASP A 46 3.68 17.64 2.81
CA ASP A 46 4.64 18.31 1.91
C ASP A 46 3.93 19.24 0.92
N LYS A 47 2.77 18.83 0.39
CA LYS A 47 2.01 19.62 -0.59
C LYS A 47 1.54 20.96 -0.01
N PHE A 48 1.18 20.98 1.27
CA PHE A 48 0.78 22.20 1.98
C PHE A 48 1.98 23.11 2.23
N LEU A 49 3.16 22.54 2.53
CA LEU A 49 4.39 23.31 2.66
C LEU A 49 4.78 23.97 1.34
N PHE A 50 4.71 23.23 0.23
CA PHE A 50 4.96 23.82 -1.09
C PHE A 50 3.98 24.94 -1.43
N LYS A 51 2.68 24.78 -1.10
CA LYS A 51 1.70 25.85 -1.26
C LYS A 51 2.13 27.10 -0.49
N LYS A 52 2.52 26.95 0.78
CA LYS A 52 2.94 28.08 1.62
C LYS A 52 4.18 28.79 1.07
N ILE A 53 5.16 28.04 0.57
CA ILE A 53 6.36 28.60 -0.08
C ILE A 53 5.98 29.44 -1.31
N ILE A 54 5.04 28.97 -2.13
CA ILE A 54 4.59 29.69 -3.33
C ILE A 54 3.81 30.95 -2.96
N ASP A 55 2.89 30.86 -2.00
CA ASP A 55 2.08 31.99 -1.52
C ASP A 55 2.99 33.10 -0.95
N ASP A 56 3.92 32.74 -0.04
CA ASP A 56 4.85 33.70 0.56
C ASP A 56 5.83 34.29 -0.47
N GLY A 57 6.23 33.50 -1.48
CA GLY A 57 7.05 33.97 -2.60
C GLY A 57 6.32 34.99 -3.47
N THR A 58 5.02 34.81 -3.66
CA THR A 58 4.17 35.73 -4.43
C THR A 58 3.98 37.05 -3.68
N GLU A 59 3.76 37.01 -2.36
CA GLU A 59 3.63 38.20 -1.52
C GLU A 59 4.94 38.99 -1.42
N PHE A 60 6.09 38.31 -1.43
CA PHE A 60 7.40 38.97 -1.52
C PHE A 60 7.58 39.73 -2.83
N LEU A 61 7.23 39.12 -3.97
CA LEU A 61 7.29 39.79 -5.29
C LEU A 61 6.33 40.99 -5.38
N ALA A 62 5.20 40.93 -4.68
CA ALA A 62 4.25 42.04 -4.58
C ALA A 62 4.74 43.21 -3.71
N GLY A 63 5.91 43.08 -3.06
CA GLY A 63 6.53 44.13 -2.24
C GLY A 63 5.94 44.28 -0.83
N ASN A 64 5.05 43.36 -0.41
CA ASN A 64 4.41 43.40 0.90
C ASN A 64 5.31 42.86 2.04
N ILE A 65 6.40 42.15 1.71
CA ILE A 65 7.28 41.48 2.68
C ILE A 65 8.72 42.00 2.54
N ILE A 66 9.35 42.31 3.67
CA ILE A 66 10.77 42.67 3.75
C ILE A 66 11.64 41.44 3.46
N GLN A 67 12.70 41.59 2.67
CA GLN A 67 13.61 40.49 2.25
C GLN A 67 14.09 39.62 3.43
N ASN A 68 14.42 40.23 4.57
CA ASN A 68 14.87 39.51 5.76
C ASN A 68 13.80 38.58 6.36
N VAL A 69 12.54 39.02 6.38
CA VAL A 69 11.41 38.23 6.88
C VAL A 69 11.13 37.06 5.94
N PHE A 70 11.21 37.28 4.63
CA PHE A 70 11.03 36.23 3.63
C PHE A 70 12.11 35.13 3.75
N ILE A 71 13.38 35.50 3.88
CA ILE A 71 14.49 34.55 4.08
C ILE A 71 14.28 33.73 5.36
N GLN A 72 13.87 34.37 6.46
CA GLN A 72 13.63 33.68 7.72
C GLN A 72 12.47 32.65 7.60
N THR A 73 11.36 33.03 6.97
CA THR A 73 10.23 32.12 6.73
C THR A 73 10.65 30.93 5.86
N LEU A 74 11.45 31.18 4.81
CA LEU A 74 11.93 30.12 3.92
C LEU A 74 12.86 29.14 4.63
N ILE A 75 13.76 29.63 5.48
CA ILE A 75 14.64 28.77 6.30
C ILE A 75 13.81 27.90 7.26
N ILE A 76 12.81 28.48 7.93
CA ILE A 76 11.93 27.72 8.84
C ILE A 76 11.17 26.64 8.07
N LEU A 77 10.60 26.96 6.92
CA LEU A 77 9.90 25.99 6.07
C LEU A 77 10.83 24.89 5.57
N ALA A 78 12.06 25.23 5.18
CA ALA A 78 13.07 24.26 4.77
C ALA A 78 13.45 23.30 5.91
N LEU A 79 13.60 23.79 7.14
CA LEU A 79 13.87 22.97 8.32
C LEU A 79 12.71 22.04 8.67
N ILE A 80 11.47 22.52 8.56
CA ILE A 80 10.27 21.69 8.75
C ILE A 80 10.21 20.59 7.68
N PHE A 81 10.44 20.93 6.42
CA PHE A 81 10.47 19.98 5.32
C PHE A 81 11.54 18.91 5.52
N ALA A 82 12.78 19.32 5.87
CA ALA A 82 13.86 18.38 6.16
C ALA A 82 13.49 17.42 7.30
N SER A 83 12.86 17.94 8.36
CA SER A 83 12.41 17.14 9.51
C SER A 83 11.33 16.12 9.12
N ILE A 84 10.36 16.51 8.28
CA ILE A 84 9.32 15.61 7.76
C ILE A 84 9.93 14.52 6.87
N VAL A 85 10.88 14.87 6.00
CA VAL A 85 11.58 13.90 5.13
C VAL A 85 12.32 12.85 5.97
N ILE A 86 13.03 13.29 7.01
CA ILE A 86 13.75 12.38 7.93
C ILE A 86 12.75 11.47 8.65
N LEU A 87 11.71 12.03 9.26
CA LEU A 87 10.69 11.27 9.98
C LEU A 87 10.00 10.24 9.09
N ARG A 88 9.66 10.63 7.86
CA ARG A 88 9.07 9.74 6.86
C ARG A 88 10.00 8.62 6.46
N THR A 89 11.29 8.90 6.28
CA THR A 89 12.30 7.91 5.91
C THR A 89 12.46 6.86 7.01
N ILE A 90 12.52 7.30 8.27
CA ILE A 90 12.54 6.42 9.44
C ILE A 90 11.25 5.59 9.49
N GLY A 91 10.09 6.22 9.29
CA GLY A 91 8.81 5.52 9.26
C GLY A 91 8.75 4.43 8.18
N LYS A 92 9.21 4.72 6.95
CA LYS A 92 9.31 3.73 5.87
C LYS A 92 10.23 2.57 6.23
N TRP A 93 11.37 2.87 6.83
CA TRP A 93 12.30 1.85 7.29
C TRP A 93 11.66 0.92 8.34
N ILE A 94 10.92 1.48 9.30
CA ILE A 94 10.17 0.71 10.30
C ILE A 94 9.10 -0.17 9.64
N ILE A 95 8.33 0.36 8.69
CA ILE A 95 7.30 -0.41 7.96
C ILE A 95 7.94 -1.62 7.27
N ILE A 96 9.04 -1.43 6.54
CA ILE A 96 9.75 -2.51 5.84
C ILE A 96 10.22 -3.57 6.83
N GLN A 97 10.81 -3.16 7.97
CA GLN A 97 11.27 -4.09 8.98
C GLN A 97 10.13 -4.92 9.59
N PHE A 98 9.03 -4.27 9.97
CA PHE A 98 7.85 -4.96 10.51
C PHE A 98 7.20 -5.87 9.46
N MET A 99 7.16 -5.44 8.20
CA MET A 99 6.62 -6.20 7.09
C MET A 99 7.41 -7.49 6.88
N ASN A 100 8.74 -7.41 6.86
CA ASN A 100 9.61 -8.58 6.74
C ASN A 100 9.36 -9.61 7.85
N VAL A 101 9.15 -9.15 9.09
CA VAL A 101 8.84 -10.03 10.22
C VAL A 101 7.45 -10.67 10.07
N LEU A 102 6.44 -9.88 9.67
CA LEU A 102 5.07 -10.35 9.44
C LEU A 102 5.04 -11.43 8.35
N THR A 103 5.59 -11.10 7.18
CA THR A 103 5.64 -11.97 6.01
C THR A 103 6.41 -13.24 6.28
N SER A 104 7.58 -13.16 6.93
CA SER A 104 8.38 -14.35 7.29
C SER A 104 7.59 -15.31 8.18
N ARG A 105 6.85 -14.79 9.18
CA ARG A 105 6.00 -15.60 10.05
C ARG A 105 4.83 -16.22 9.28
N GLN A 106 4.16 -15.45 8.43
CA GLN A 106 3.06 -15.94 7.58
C GLN A 106 3.53 -17.07 6.66
N ILE A 107 4.64 -16.85 5.94
CA ILE A 107 5.21 -17.85 5.03
C ILE A 107 5.60 -19.11 5.78
N LYS A 108 6.24 -18.98 6.95
CA LYS A 108 6.62 -20.13 7.79
C LYS A 108 5.40 -20.97 8.15
N ASP A 109 4.34 -20.34 8.67
CA ASP A 109 3.14 -21.05 9.12
C ASP A 109 2.39 -21.71 7.95
N ILE A 110 2.28 -21.03 6.80
CA ILE A 110 1.68 -21.58 5.59
C ILE A 110 2.48 -22.81 5.13
N LYS A 111 3.81 -22.66 4.99
CA LYS A 111 4.68 -23.76 4.55
C LYS A 111 4.57 -24.95 5.50
N THR A 112 4.66 -24.74 6.82
CA THR A 112 4.54 -25.82 7.80
C THR A 112 3.17 -26.50 7.75
N LYS A 113 2.07 -25.73 7.72
CA LYS A 113 0.70 -26.28 7.67
C LYS A 113 0.50 -27.19 6.45
N TYR A 114 0.83 -26.68 5.27
CA TYR A 114 0.59 -27.42 4.03
C TYR A 114 1.61 -28.53 3.80
N PHE A 115 2.86 -28.37 4.23
CA PHE A 115 3.84 -29.44 4.19
C PHE A 115 3.43 -30.62 5.07
N ASN A 116 3.02 -30.36 6.32
CA ASN A 116 2.51 -31.39 7.22
C ASN A 116 1.25 -32.06 6.68
N HIS A 117 0.38 -31.31 6.00
CA HIS A 117 -0.78 -31.88 5.33
C HIS A 117 -0.36 -32.83 4.20
N ILE A 118 0.58 -32.41 3.34
CA ILE A 118 1.09 -33.24 2.25
C ILE A 118 1.71 -34.54 2.77
N LEU A 119 2.47 -34.50 3.85
CA LEU A 119 3.09 -35.68 4.46
C LEU A 119 2.10 -36.71 5.01
N ARG A 120 0.86 -36.30 5.28
CA ARG A 120 -0.20 -37.18 5.80
C ARG A 120 -1.10 -37.75 4.71
N LEU A 121 -0.82 -37.47 3.44
CA LEU A 121 -1.60 -37.98 2.32
C LEU A 121 -1.29 -39.46 2.05
N SER A 122 -2.22 -40.12 1.36
CA SER A 122 -2.11 -41.54 1.06
C SER A 122 -0.90 -41.87 0.19
N HIS A 123 -0.39 -43.10 0.28
CA HIS A 123 0.69 -43.57 -0.59
C HIS A 123 0.37 -43.37 -2.09
N ASN A 124 -0.89 -43.61 -2.49
CA ASN A 124 -1.35 -43.38 -3.85
C ASN A 124 -1.20 -41.91 -4.30
N PHE A 125 -1.38 -40.95 -3.39
CA PHE A 125 -1.13 -39.54 -3.70
C PHE A 125 0.35 -39.27 -4.01
N HIS A 126 1.25 -39.87 -3.23
CA HIS A 126 2.70 -39.69 -3.38
C HIS A 126 3.28 -40.40 -4.61
N THR A 127 2.69 -41.50 -5.07
CA THR A 127 3.10 -42.19 -6.30
C THR A 127 2.59 -41.50 -7.57
N THR A 128 1.42 -40.84 -7.49
CA THR A 128 0.79 -40.17 -8.64
C THR A 128 1.25 -38.72 -8.84
N HIS A 129 1.73 -38.04 -7.80
CA HIS A 129 2.12 -36.63 -7.85
C HIS A 129 3.63 -36.42 -7.67
N LYS A 130 4.26 -35.69 -8.59
CA LYS A 130 5.68 -35.34 -8.51
C LYS A 130 5.94 -34.39 -7.33
N THR A 131 6.82 -34.77 -6.41
CA THR A 131 7.23 -33.96 -5.23
C THR A 131 7.66 -32.54 -5.62
N GLY A 132 8.46 -32.38 -6.67
CA GLY A 132 8.91 -31.06 -7.13
C GLY A 132 7.76 -30.14 -7.57
N SER A 133 6.71 -30.69 -8.19
CA SER A 133 5.51 -29.92 -8.55
C SER A 133 4.74 -29.47 -7.31
N LEU A 134 4.68 -30.29 -6.25
CA LEU A 134 4.00 -29.96 -5.01
C LEU A 134 4.74 -28.86 -4.23
N ILE A 135 6.07 -28.98 -4.11
CA ILE A 135 6.93 -27.96 -3.49
C ILE A 135 6.83 -26.64 -4.26
N SER A 136 6.86 -26.68 -5.60
CA SER A 136 6.70 -25.49 -6.43
C SER A 136 5.34 -24.81 -6.25
N ARG A 137 4.25 -25.60 -6.15
CA ARG A 137 2.90 -25.06 -5.86
C ARG A 137 2.84 -24.43 -4.47
N LEU A 138 3.43 -25.06 -3.46
CA LEU A 138 3.51 -24.50 -2.11
C LEU A 138 4.29 -23.17 -2.10
N GLY A 139 5.45 -23.14 -2.76
CA GLY A 139 6.28 -21.94 -2.89
C GLY A 139 5.53 -20.79 -3.56
N ARG A 140 4.91 -21.04 -4.72
CA ARG A 140 4.07 -20.05 -5.41
C ARG A 140 2.88 -19.59 -4.56
N GLY A 141 2.24 -20.51 -3.84
CA GLY A 141 1.12 -20.18 -2.95
C GLY A 141 1.55 -19.27 -1.80
N SER A 142 2.66 -19.59 -1.13
CA SER A 142 3.20 -18.72 -0.07
C SER A 142 3.67 -17.37 -0.60
N GLY A 143 4.30 -17.34 -1.78
CA GLY A 143 4.74 -16.09 -2.41
C GLY A 143 3.56 -15.21 -2.85
N ALA A 144 2.46 -15.81 -3.32
CA ALA A 144 1.24 -15.05 -3.63
C ALA A 144 0.64 -14.39 -2.39
N VAL A 145 0.69 -15.03 -1.22
CA VAL A 145 0.22 -14.44 0.05
C VAL A 145 1.11 -13.28 0.50
N GLU A 146 2.43 -13.41 0.33
CA GLU A 146 3.39 -12.33 0.53
C GLU A 146 3.06 -11.14 -0.37
N THR A 147 2.99 -11.36 -1.69
CA THR A 147 2.65 -10.31 -2.67
C THR A 147 1.30 -9.64 -2.38
N MET A 148 0.28 -10.41 -1.99
CA MET A 148 -1.02 -9.83 -1.61
C MET A 148 -0.91 -8.90 -0.40
N THR A 149 -0.09 -9.27 0.58
CA THR A 149 0.15 -8.45 1.77
C THR A 149 0.96 -7.19 1.43
N ASP A 150 1.96 -7.32 0.55
CA ASP A 150 2.73 -6.17 0.04
C ASP A 150 1.83 -5.18 -0.70
N ILE A 151 0.98 -5.67 -1.61
CA ILE A 151 0.02 -4.84 -2.36
C ILE A 151 -0.92 -4.13 -1.38
N LEU A 152 -1.44 -4.84 -0.38
CA LEU A 152 -2.37 -4.26 0.57
C LEU A 152 -1.71 -3.13 1.38
N VAL A 153 -0.50 -3.35 1.88
CA VAL A 153 0.21 -2.42 2.78
C VAL A 153 0.80 -1.23 2.03
N PHE A 154 1.43 -1.46 0.87
CA PHE A 154 2.19 -0.43 0.18
C PHE A 154 1.43 0.27 -0.96
N ASN A 155 0.33 -0.32 -1.43
CA ASN A 155 -0.45 0.26 -2.52
C ASN A 155 -1.87 0.59 -2.07
N ILE A 156 -2.65 -0.40 -1.65
CA ILE A 156 -4.08 -0.20 -1.37
C ILE A 156 -4.28 0.73 -0.17
N ALA A 157 -3.64 0.45 0.97
CA ALA A 157 -3.84 1.27 2.17
C ALA A 157 -3.40 2.74 1.98
N PRO A 158 -2.20 3.05 1.44
CA PRO A 158 -1.79 4.41 1.15
C PRO A 158 -2.69 5.10 0.12
N LEU A 159 -3.07 4.40 -0.96
CA LEU A 159 -3.90 4.97 -2.01
C LEU A 159 -5.28 5.38 -1.48
N VAL A 160 -5.93 4.49 -0.72
CA VAL A 160 -7.24 4.77 -0.12
C VAL A 160 -7.13 5.96 0.84
N PHE A 161 -6.10 5.97 1.69
CA PHE A 161 -5.86 7.08 2.61
C PHE A 161 -5.65 8.41 1.89
N GLN A 162 -4.77 8.43 0.88
CA GLN A 162 -4.47 9.62 0.10
C GLN A 162 -5.73 10.14 -0.61
N LEU A 163 -6.55 9.25 -1.15
CA LEU A 163 -7.81 9.62 -1.81
C LEU A 163 -8.78 10.29 -0.83
N PHE A 164 -8.89 9.79 0.41
CA PHE A 164 -9.70 10.44 1.44
C PHE A 164 -9.13 11.80 1.88
N VAL A 165 -7.84 11.87 2.21
CA VAL A 165 -7.22 13.12 2.69
C VAL A 165 -7.28 14.23 1.63
N VAL A 166 -6.92 13.90 0.39
CA VAL A 166 -6.98 14.87 -0.73
C VAL A 166 -8.43 15.22 -1.06
N GLY A 167 -9.34 14.25 -1.09
CA GLY A 167 -10.76 14.49 -1.34
C GLY A 167 -11.38 15.45 -0.33
N ILE A 168 -11.13 15.23 0.97
CA ILE A 168 -11.63 16.10 2.06
C ILE A 168 -10.98 17.49 1.99
N SER A 169 -9.66 17.56 1.80
CA SER A 169 -8.93 18.83 1.67
C SER A 169 -9.47 19.69 0.54
N LEU A 170 -9.75 19.10 -0.62
CA LEU A 170 -10.28 19.84 -1.76
C LEU A 170 -11.74 20.24 -1.59
N ALA A 171 -12.56 19.40 -0.94
CA ALA A 171 -13.93 19.79 -0.59
C ALA A 171 -13.96 21.04 0.29
N TYR A 172 -12.92 21.28 1.11
CA TYR A 172 -12.77 22.51 1.88
C TYR A 172 -12.38 23.73 1.01
N PHE A 173 -11.51 23.56 0.00
CA PHE A 173 -11.07 24.68 -0.84
C PHE A 173 -12.05 25.05 -1.97
N SER A 174 -12.61 24.06 -2.68
CA SER A 174 -13.63 24.27 -3.70
C SER A 174 -14.29 22.94 -4.12
N ILE A 175 -15.63 22.89 -4.05
CA ILE A 175 -16.41 21.71 -4.46
C ILE A 175 -16.12 21.32 -5.92
N SER A 176 -15.88 22.29 -6.81
CA SER A 176 -15.60 22.06 -8.23
C SER A 176 -14.28 21.30 -8.45
N SER A 177 -13.23 21.61 -7.69
CA SER A 177 -11.95 20.91 -7.78
C SER A 177 -12.06 19.46 -7.30
N ALA A 178 -12.81 19.24 -6.21
CA ALA A 178 -13.07 17.89 -5.69
C ALA A 178 -13.85 17.04 -6.71
N LEU A 179 -14.90 17.59 -7.33
CA LEU A 179 -15.68 16.93 -8.39
C LEU A 179 -14.81 16.56 -9.60
N THR A 180 -13.93 17.46 -10.02
CA THR A 180 -13.06 17.23 -11.19
C THR A 180 -12.13 16.04 -10.97
N ILE A 181 -11.48 15.96 -9.81
CA ILE A 181 -10.58 14.82 -9.49
C ILE A 181 -11.37 13.53 -9.38
N LEU A 182 -12.56 13.56 -8.79
CA LEU A 182 -13.41 12.38 -8.64
C LEU A 182 -13.82 11.83 -10.02
N ILE A 183 -14.20 12.70 -10.95
CA ILE A 183 -14.51 12.34 -12.34
C ILE A 183 -13.28 11.74 -13.04
N VAL A 184 -12.10 12.37 -12.91
CA VAL A 184 -10.85 11.87 -13.50
C VAL A 184 -10.47 10.50 -12.92
N ALA A 185 -10.63 10.29 -11.61
CA ALA A 185 -10.36 9.02 -10.97
C ALA A 185 -11.29 7.90 -11.48
N ILE A 186 -12.60 8.18 -11.59
CA ILE A 186 -13.57 7.23 -12.15
C ILE A 186 -13.24 6.89 -13.60
N LEU A 187 -12.94 7.89 -14.43
CA LEU A 187 -12.56 7.70 -15.82
C LEU A 187 -11.29 6.84 -15.95
N PHE A 188 -10.26 7.13 -15.14
CA PHE A 188 -9.01 6.38 -15.16
C PHE A 188 -9.21 4.92 -14.74
N ILE A 189 -9.97 4.66 -13.67
CA ILE A 189 -10.28 3.31 -13.21
C ILE A 189 -11.08 2.55 -14.29
N SER A 190 -12.11 3.19 -14.86
CA SER A 190 -12.95 2.58 -15.91
C SER A 190 -12.15 2.24 -17.15
N TYR A 191 -11.27 3.15 -17.59
CA TYR A 191 -10.36 2.93 -18.71
C TYR A 191 -9.36 1.80 -18.42
N SER A 192 -8.82 1.75 -17.20
CA SER A 192 -7.92 0.66 -16.78
C SER A 192 -8.62 -0.70 -16.80
N PHE A 193 -9.89 -0.79 -16.40
CA PHE A 193 -10.67 -2.02 -16.52
C PHE A 193 -10.90 -2.40 -17.99
N TYR A 194 -11.22 -1.43 -18.84
CA TYR A 194 -11.43 -1.67 -20.26
C TYR A 194 -10.18 -2.24 -20.94
N ILE A 195 -9.00 -1.69 -20.64
CA ILE A 195 -7.74 -2.17 -21.23
C ILE A 195 -7.31 -3.53 -20.68
N GLN A 196 -7.57 -3.83 -19.40
CA GLN A 196 -7.24 -5.12 -18.79
C GLN A 196 -8.13 -6.27 -19.28
N GLN A 197 -9.34 -5.96 -19.76
CA GLN A 197 -10.27 -6.95 -20.31
C GLN A 197 -10.02 -7.25 -21.80
N LYS A 198 -9.20 -6.43 -22.48
CA LYS A 198 -8.85 -6.58 -23.90
C LYS A 198 -7.53 -7.34 -24.05
#